data_AF-A0A6V7LAR6-F1
#
_entry.id   AF-A0A6V7LAR6-F1
#
_cell.length_a   1.000
_cell.length_b   1.000
_cell.length_c   1.000
_cell.angle_alpha   90.00
_cell.angle_beta   90.00
_cell.angle_gamma   90.00
#
_symmetry.space_group_name_H-M   'P 1'
#
loop_
_entity.id
_entity.type
_entity.pdbx_description
1 polymer ?
#
loop_
_entity_poly.entity_id
_entity_poly.type
_entity_poly.pdbx_seq_one_letter_code
_entity_poly.pdbx_strand_id
1 'polypeptide(L)'
;SCSHIPYLLFLENTGLEIKTFSIKWFTGAFNRPLVKWGTSRSKFWTIWFNVGTIVSILLLPIASFMLIKTVVLMFVSGTRSETIEPGWDLEPMIPGVNVPFADIQYYAITLGLCSIVHEFGHALAATREDVQLYGVGLLLVYIVPVAFVSLNSEQLGQRPMQNQLRILCAGIWHNIVLAVIAAVGVFISAWLWAPLFYINSGVIVTEILPKSPLLGPTGLLANDIVHFVNDCPVKNNDDWYNCLLQTVRQSSPGYCVPQGLVQEYDESIPIWTMPNGEINCCRKDGEADGKLCFEMIEGAQVVPLQLQQHSCLPARMIIEQSKGICRSSHQCSEPGTYCMKPTLDNITK
;
A
#
# COMPACT_ATOMS: atom_id res chain seq x y z
N SER A 1 -53.76 -5.70 7.53
CA SER A 1 -52.48 -6.41 7.35
C SER A 1 -52.03 -6.93 8.71
N CYS A 2 -52.06 -8.25 8.93
CA CYS A 2 -51.83 -8.89 10.25
C CYS A 2 -50.34 -9.07 10.61
N SER A 3 -49.41 -8.58 9.79
CA SER A 3 -47.96 -8.67 10.01
C SER A 3 -47.41 -7.62 10.99
N HIS A 4 -48.21 -6.63 11.40
CA HIS A 4 -47.74 -5.53 12.25
C HIS A 4 -47.52 -5.94 13.71
N ILE A 5 -48.37 -6.82 14.25
CA ILE A 5 -48.26 -7.29 15.64
C ILE A 5 -46.97 -8.10 15.89
N PRO A 6 -46.62 -9.11 15.07
CA PRO A 6 -45.35 -9.83 15.26
C PRO A 6 -44.12 -8.94 15.04
N TYR A 7 -44.21 -7.93 14.17
CA TYR A 7 -43.15 -6.94 13.97
C TYR A 7 -42.94 -6.04 15.21
N LEU A 8 -44.02 -5.53 15.80
CA LEU A 8 -43.93 -4.72 17.03
C LEU A 8 -43.39 -5.53 18.21
N LEU A 9 -43.86 -6.77 18.39
CA LEU A 9 -43.36 -7.67 19.44
C LEU A 9 -41.88 -8.01 19.24
N PHE A 10 -41.43 -8.16 17.99
CA PHE A 10 -40.02 -8.35 17.68
C PHE A 10 -39.18 -7.12 18.05
N LEU A 11 -39.62 -5.91 17.66
CA LEU A 11 -38.93 -4.66 18.00
C LEU A 11 -38.85 -4.45 19.52
N GLU A 12 -39.93 -4.71 20.24
CA GLU A 12 -40.00 -4.58 21.70
C GLU A 12 -39.07 -5.59 22.40
N ASN A 13 -39.06 -6.86 21.96
CA ASN A 13 -38.20 -7.90 22.52
C ASN A 13 -36.71 -7.69 22.21
N THR A 14 -36.39 -7.07 21.06
CA THR A 14 -35.01 -6.83 20.64
C THR A 14 -34.45 -5.47 21.08
N GLY A 15 -35.32 -4.56 21.53
CA GLY A 15 -34.95 -3.18 21.84
C GLY A 15 -34.60 -2.36 20.60
N LEU A 16 -35.10 -2.76 19.42
CA LEU A 16 -34.90 -2.06 18.16
C LEU A 16 -35.98 -1.01 17.94
N GLU A 17 -35.58 0.20 17.57
CA GLU A 17 -36.43 1.32 17.24
C GLU A 17 -36.02 1.83 15.85
N ILE A 18 -36.86 1.57 14.85
CA ILE A 18 -36.61 1.97 13.45
C ILE A 18 -37.40 3.24 13.17
N LYS A 19 -36.70 4.32 12.85
CA LYS A 19 -37.25 5.62 12.43
C LYS A 19 -36.80 5.94 11.01
N THR A 20 -37.41 6.94 10.38
CA THR A 20 -36.96 7.42 9.06
C THR A 20 -35.49 7.84 9.15
N PHE A 21 -34.63 7.22 8.33
CA PHE A 21 -33.17 7.43 8.27
C PHE A 21 -32.37 7.12 9.55
N SER A 22 -32.97 6.49 10.57
CA SER A 22 -32.21 6.03 11.73
C SER A 22 -32.68 4.70 12.28
N ILE A 23 -31.72 3.86 12.67
CA ILE A 23 -31.96 2.60 13.35
C ILE A 23 -31.30 2.72 14.72
N LYS A 24 -32.09 2.59 15.77
CA LYS A 24 -31.60 2.60 17.13
C LYS A 24 -31.78 1.21 17.73
N TRP A 25 -30.77 0.76 18.43
CA TRP A 25 -30.78 -0.47 19.21
C TRP A 25 -30.38 -0.14 20.64
N PHE A 26 -31.11 -0.67 21.61
CA PHE A 26 -30.82 -0.49 23.02
C PHE A 26 -30.91 -1.82 23.75
N THR A 27 -29.93 -2.10 24.62
CA THR A 27 -29.92 -3.34 25.41
C THR A 27 -29.29 -3.15 26.78
N GLY A 28 -29.91 -3.78 27.79
CA GLY A 28 -29.34 -3.90 29.14
C GLY A 28 -28.52 -5.18 29.34
N ALA A 29 -28.39 -6.03 28.31
CA ALA A 29 -27.73 -7.33 28.43
C ALA A 29 -26.25 -7.21 28.85
N PHE A 30 -25.57 -6.14 28.43
CA PHE A 30 -24.17 -5.89 28.77
C PHE A 30 -23.97 -5.27 30.16
N ASN A 31 -25.02 -4.90 30.89
CA ASN A 31 -24.86 -4.23 32.18
C ASN A 31 -24.16 -5.12 33.21
N ARG A 32 -24.55 -6.40 33.30
CA ARG A 32 -23.93 -7.36 34.22
C ARG A 32 -22.43 -7.57 33.94
N PRO A 33 -21.98 -7.88 32.71
CA PRO A 33 -20.56 -8.03 32.44
C PRO A 33 -19.80 -6.72 32.64
N LEU A 34 -20.36 -5.56 32.24
CA LEU A 34 -19.73 -4.25 32.45
C LEU A 34 -19.51 -3.93 33.93
N VAL A 35 -20.54 -4.13 34.77
CA VAL A 35 -20.42 -3.97 36.22
C VAL A 35 -19.37 -4.92 36.79
N LYS A 36 -19.38 -6.19 36.38
CA LYS A 36 -18.38 -7.17 36.83
C LYS A 36 -16.96 -6.77 36.42
N TRP A 37 -16.76 -6.26 35.21
CA TRP A 37 -15.46 -5.83 34.72
C TRP A 37 -14.98 -4.55 35.41
N GLY A 38 -15.84 -3.53 35.55
CA GLY A 38 -15.49 -2.26 36.18
C GLY A 38 -15.22 -2.39 37.69
N THR A 39 -15.89 -3.32 38.37
CA THR A 39 -15.66 -3.60 39.80
C THR A 39 -14.51 -4.60 40.07
N SER A 40 -14.12 -5.40 39.07
CA SER A 40 -12.97 -6.30 39.17
C SER A 40 -11.67 -5.53 39.37
N ARG A 41 -10.68 -6.08 40.08
CA ARG A 41 -9.34 -5.48 40.29
C ARG A 41 -9.37 -3.95 40.51
N SER A 42 -10.17 -3.52 41.48
CA SER A 42 -10.47 -2.10 41.79
C SER A 42 -9.24 -1.16 41.76
N LYS A 43 -8.08 -1.59 42.25
CA LYS A 43 -6.82 -0.80 42.21
C LYS A 43 -6.33 -0.52 40.78
N PHE A 44 -6.39 -1.51 39.89
CA PHE A 44 -5.94 -1.36 38.50
C PHE A 44 -6.78 -0.31 37.78
N TRP A 45 -8.12 -0.44 37.81
CA TRP A 45 -9.00 0.50 37.13
C TRP A 45 -8.91 1.91 37.69
N THR A 46 -8.75 2.07 39.01
CA THR A 46 -8.53 3.41 39.59
C THR A 46 -7.26 4.07 39.05
N ILE A 47 -6.15 3.32 38.97
CA ILE A 47 -4.90 3.83 38.39
C ILE A 47 -5.10 4.14 36.90
N TRP A 48 -5.72 3.23 36.16
CA TRP A 48 -6.02 3.38 34.73
C TRP A 48 -6.80 4.68 34.43
N PHE A 49 -7.90 4.91 35.15
CA PHE A 49 -8.72 6.11 34.95
C PHE A 49 -8.06 7.39 35.50
N ASN A 50 -7.24 7.30 36.56
CA ASN A 50 -6.45 8.45 37.02
C ASN A 50 -5.43 8.89 35.98
N VAL A 51 -4.68 7.95 35.40
CA VAL A 51 -3.73 8.23 34.31
C VAL A 51 -4.48 8.80 33.11
N GLY A 52 -5.58 8.16 32.70
CA GLY A 52 -6.41 8.63 31.60
C GLY A 52 -6.96 10.04 31.80
N THR A 53 -7.33 10.39 33.03
CA THR A 53 -7.78 11.74 33.39
C THR A 53 -6.67 12.77 33.19
N ILE A 54 -5.47 12.49 33.73
CA ILE A 54 -4.31 13.40 33.61
C ILE A 54 -3.95 13.60 32.13
N VAL A 55 -3.83 12.50 31.36
CA VAL A 55 -3.51 12.56 29.93
C VAL A 55 -4.56 13.34 29.14
N SER A 56 -5.85 13.09 29.39
CA SER A 56 -6.94 13.77 28.69
C SER A 56 -6.94 15.28 28.98
N ILE A 57 -6.71 15.69 30.24
CA ILE A 57 -6.64 17.11 30.62
C ILE A 57 -5.44 17.80 29.97
N LEU A 58 -4.28 17.13 29.91
CA LEU A 58 -3.08 17.68 29.27
C LEU A 58 -3.24 17.84 27.76
N LEU A 59 -3.94 16.91 27.11
CA LEU A 59 -4.20 16.96 25.66
C LEU A 59 -5.32 17.93 25.29
N LEU A 60 -6.27 18.19 26.18
CA LEU A 60 -7.40 19.08 25.93
C LEU A 60 -7.01 20.48 25.38
N PRO A 61 -6.06 21.24 25.96
CA PRO A 61 -5.67 22.54 25.43
C PRO A 61 -5.01 22.43 24.05
N ILE A 62 -4.21 21.38 23.81
CA ILE A 62 -3.56 21.14 22.53
C ILE A 62 -4.62 20.85 21.46
N ALA A 63 -5.54 19.92 21.73
CA ALA A 63 -6.64 19.58 20.83
C ALA A 63 -7.55 20.79 20.55
N SER A 64 -7.87 21.57 21.59
CA SER A 64 -8.70 22.78 21.46
C SER A 64 -8.02 23.84 20.60
N PHE A 65 -6.72 24.10 20.82
CA PHE A 65 -5.95 25.04 20.02
C PHE A 65 -5.90 24.61 18.55
N MET A 66 -5.60 23.33 18.28
CA MET A 66 -5.55 22.82 16.91
C MET A 66 -6.91 22.90 16.21
N LEU A 67 -8.00 22.53 16.89
CA LEU A 67 -9.34 22.66 16.34
C LEU A 67 -9.70 24.11 16.01
N ILE A 68 -9.41 25.05 16.93
CA ILE A 68 -9.64 26.48 16.69
C ILE A 68 -8.81 26.96 15.50
N LYS A 69 -7.52 26.60 15.43
CA LYS A 69 -6.63 26.94 14.31
C LYS A 69 -7.22 26.45 12.99
N THR A 70 -7.64 25.18 12.90
CA THR A 70 -8.21 24.63 11.66
C THR A 70 -9.51 25.32 11.27
N VAL A 71 -10.42 25.55 12.24
CA VAL A 71 -11.67 26.25 11.98
C VAL A 71 -11.41 27.67 11.46
N VAL A 72 -10.55 28.43 12.15
CA VAL A 72 -10.18 29.79 11.72
C VAL A 72 -9.51 29.78 10.35
N LEU A 73 -8.59 28.84 10.08
CA LEU A 73 -7.94 28.70 8.78
C LEU A 73 -8.95 28.41 7.66
N MET A 74 -9.93 27.52 7.91
CA MET A 74 -11.00 27.23 6.97
C MET A 74 -11.83 28.49 6.65
N PHE A 75 -12.11 29.33 7.65
CA PHE A 75 -12.86 30.58 7.46
C PHE A 75 -12.05 31.68 6.78
N VAL A 76 -10.75 31.80 7.07
CA VAL A 76 -9.88 32.88 6.56
C VAL A 76 -9.34 32.56 5.17
N SER A 77 -8.92 31.32 4.92
CA SER A 77 -8.17 30.93 3.72
C SER A 77 -9.02 30.35 2.59
N GLY A 78 -10.33 30.67 2.57
CA GLY A 78 -11.32 30.19 1.60
C GLY A 78 -10.73 29.55 0.34
N THR A 79 -10.68 28.21 0.32
CA THR A 79 -10.27 27.37 -0.82
C THR A 79 -8.95 27.77 -1.51
N ARG A 80 -7.89 28.10 -0.77
CA ARG A 80 -6.53 28.06 -1.36
C ARG A 80 -5.85 26.75 -0.99
N SER A 81 -5.84 25.84 -1.96
CA SER A 81 -4.95 24.67 -2.01
C SER A 81 -3.50 25.15 -2.07
N GLU A 82 -2.95 25.59 -0.94
CA GLU A 82 -1.52 25.81 -0.81
C GLU A 82 -0.89 24.52 -0.26
N THR A 83 -0.16 23.86 -1.15
CA THR A 83 0.97 22.93 -0.90
C THR A 83 0.94 22.18 0.42
N ILE A 84 0.78 20.86 0.31
CA ILE A 84 0.94 19.84 1.35
C ILE A 84 2.37 19.94 1.92
N GLU A 85 2.59 20.88 2.83
CA GLU A 85 3.58 20.70 3.88
C GLU A 85 3.03 19.59 4.78
N PRO A 86 3.84 18.60 5.20
CA PRO A 86 3.41 17.53 6.10
C PRO A 86 3.20 18.10 7.52
N GLY A 87 2.17 18.93 7.67
CA GLY A 87 1.68 19.49 8.92
C GLY A 87 0.62 18.57 9.51
N TRP A 88 0.56 18.54 10.84
CA TRP A 88 -0.46 17.78 11.59
C TRP A 88 -1.75 18.58 11.60
N ASP A 89 -2.40 18.72 10.44
CA ASP A 89 -3.68 19.42 10.33
C ASP A 89 -4.85 18.44 10.53
N LEU A 90 -5.72 18.77 11.47
CA LEU A 90 -6.94 18.01 11.79
C LEU A 90 -8.02 18.31 10.75
N GLU A 91 -8.05 17.60 9.63
CA GLU A 91 -9.08 17.83 8.62
C GLU A 91 -10.34 16.98 8.87
N PRO A 92 -11.55 17.59 8.88
CA PRO A 92 -12.79 16.83 9.02
C PRO A 92 -13.02 15.98 7.77
N MET A 93 -13.25 14.69 7.95
CA MET A 93 -13.48 13.75 6.84
C MET A 93 -14.93 13.83 6.36
N ILE A 94 -15.13 14.26 5.11
CA ILE A 94 -16.43 14.43 4.46
C ILE A 94 -16.46 13.53 3.21
N PRO A 95 -17.27 12.44 3.24
CA PRO A 95 -17.43 11.56 2.09
C PRO A 95 -17.85 12.31 0.82
N GLY A 96 -17.14 12.08 -0.29
CA GLY A 96 -17.41 12.72 -1.58
C GLY A 96 -16.79 14.10 -1.77
N VAL A 97 -16.17 14.70 -0.72
CA VAL A 97 -15.44 15.97 -0.84
C VAL A 97 -13.94 15.73 -0.73
N ASN A 98 -13.45 15.24 0.42
CA ASN A 98 -12.03 14.94 0.65
C ASN A 98 -11.74 13.44 0.74
N VAL A 99 -12.75 12.59 0.53
CA VAL A 99 -12.65 11.14 0.66
C VAL A 99 -13.46 10.43 -0.45
N PRO A 100 -12.88 9.43 -1.17
CA PRO A 100 -13.59 8.64 -2.17
C PRO A 100 -14.77 7.84 -1.60
N PHE A 101 -15.84 7.67 -2.39
CA PHE A 101 -17.00 6.87 -1.98
C PHE A 101 -16.67 5.39 -1.72
N ALA A 102 -15.66 4.85 -2.40
CA ALA A 102 -15.23 3.46 -2.24
C ALA A 102 -14.75 3.14 -0.81
N ASP A 103 -14.24 4.15 -0.10
CA ASP A 103 -13.63 3.97 1.21
C ASP A 103 -14.61 4.19 2.37
N ILE A 104 -15.86 4.58 2.09
CA ILE A 104 -16.92 4.87 3.09
C ILE A 104 -17.10 3.72 4.07
N GLN A 105 -17.05 2.47 3.59
CA GLN A 105 -17.20 1.31 4.44
C GLN A 105 -16.14 1.24 5.54
N TYR A 106 -14.89 1.59 5.24
CA TYR A 106 -13.79 1.57 6.21
C TYR A 106 -14.00 2.64 7.27
N TYR A 107 -14.53 3.81 6.89
CA TYR A 107 -14.85 4.87 7.84
C TYR A 107 -16.03 4.54 8.74
N ALA A 108 -17.11 3.99 8.18
CA ALA A 108 -18.25 3.56 8.96
C ALA A 108 -17.83 2.53 10.03
N ILE A 109 -17.04 1.54 9.63
CA ILE A 109 -16.51 0.52 10.55
C ILE A 109 -15.59 1.16 11.62
N THR A 110 -14.69 2.04 11.21
CA THR A 110 -13.74 2.72 12.11
C THR A 110 -14.47 3.59 13.13
N LEU A 111 -15.41 4.42 12.69
CA LEU A 111 -16.24 5.26 13.56
C LEU A 111 -17.06 4.42 14.53
N GLY A 112 -17.63 3.30 14.05
CA GLY A 112 -18.39 2.38 14.89
C GLY A 112 -17.52 1.77 15.97
N LEU A 113 -16.34 1.28 15.62
CA LEU A 113 -15.38 0.71 16.57
C LEU A 113 -14.93 1.76 17.61
N CYS A 114 -14.51 2.94 17.15
CA CYS A 114 -14.10 4.03 18.02
C CYS A 114 -15.24 4.45 18.96
N SER A 115 -16.47 4.55 18.46
CA SER A 115 -17.63 4.93 19.28
C SER A 115 -17.96 3.86 20.32
N ILE A 116 -17.95 2.57 19.94
CA ILE A 116 -18.18 1.47 20.89
C ILE A 116 -17.13 1.49 22.01
N VAL A 117 -15.85 1.62 21.66
CA VAL A 117 -14.75 1.64 22.64
C VAL A 117 -14.81 2.89 23.53
N HIS A 118 -15.20 4.03 22.99
CA HIS A 118 -15.41 5.27 23.73
C HIS A 118 -16.48 5.11 24.82
N GLU A 119 -17.66 4.65 24.43
CA GLU A 119 -18.79 4.46 25.34
C GLU A 119 -18.55 3.33 26.34
N PHE A 120 -17.82 2.29 25.92
CA PHE A 120 -17.33 1.24 26.81
C PHE A 120 -16.45 1.81 27.92
N GLY A 121 -15.57 2.76 27.60
CA GLY A 121 -14.76 3.48 28.59
C GLY A 121 -15.63 4.21 29.61
N HIS A 122 -16.62 4.97 29.16
CA HIS A 122 -17.59 5.65 30.05
C HIS A 122 -18.34 4.68 30.94
N ALA A 123 -18.85 3.58 30.38
CA ALA A 123 -19.58 2.56 31.13
C ALA A 123 -18.70 1.91 32.23
N LEU A 124 -17.45 1.56 31.90
CA LEU A 124 -16.53 0.98 32.88
C LEU A 124 -16.17 1.97 34.00
N ALA A 125 -15.93 3.24 33.66
CA ALA A 125 -15.64 4.27 34.66
C ALA A 125 -16.85 4.53 35.56
N ALA A 126 -18.05 4.61 34.97
CA ALA A 126 -19.29 4.84 35.72
C ALA A 126 -19.57 3.71 36.71
N THR A 127 -19.44 2.46 36.28
CA THR A 127 -19.61 1.30 37.17
C THR A 127 -18.55 1.23 38.26
N ARG A 128 -17.32 1.71 38.00
CA ARG A 128 -16.25 1.79 39.00
C ARG A 128 -16.50 2.88 40.04
N GLU A 129 -17.10 4.00 39.66
CA GLU A 129 -17.43 5.13 40.54
C GLU A 129 -18.83 5.03 41.15
N ASP A 130 -19.41 3.82 41.16
CA ASP A 130 -20.72 3.48 41.71
C ASP A 130 -21.86 4.33 41.12
N VAL A 131 -21.81 4.64 39.82
CA VAL A 131 -22.90 5.30 39.08
C VAL A 131 -23.71 4.24 38.33
N GLN A 132 -25.03 4.30 38.45
CA GLN A 132 -25.92 3.30 37.85
C GLN A 132 -25.92 3.39 36.31
N LEU A 133 -25.69 2.24 35.68
CA LEU A 133 -25.78 2.01 34.24
C LEU A 133 -27.17 1.46 33.89
N TYR A 134 -27.94 2.19 33.08
CA TYR A 134 -29.25 1.74 32.60
C TYR A 134 -29.12 0.80 31.40
N GLY A 135 -28.18 1.08 30.49
CA GLY A 135 -27.97 0.25 29.31
C GLY A 135 -26.97 0.87 28.35
N VAL A 136 -26.68 0.11 27.30
CA VAL A 136 -25.90 0.57 26.14
C VAL A 136 -26.77 0.50 24.89
N GLY A 137 -26.44 1.31 23.90
CA GLY A 137 -27.12 1.26 22.62
C GLY A 137 -26.22 1.63 21.47
N LEU A 138 -26.75 1.37 20.27
CA LEU A 138 -26.16 1.74 19.00
C LEU A 138 -27.21 2.47 18.17
N LEU A 139 -26.85 3.64 17.67
CA LEU A 139 -27.65 4.46 16.78
C LEU A 139 -26.93 4.56 15.44
N LEU A 140 -27.56 4.05 14.38
CA LEU A 140 -27.09 4.21 13.01
C LEU A 140 -27.92 5.33 12.37
N VAL A 141 -27.27 6.46 12.05
CA VAL A 141 -27.90 7.57 11.31
C VAL A 141 -27.28 7.62 9.92
N TYR A 142 -28.09 7.40 8.88
CA TYR A 142 -27.61 7.11 7.52
C TYR A 142 -26.59 5.95 7.50
N ILE A 143 -25.31 6.26 7.42
CA ILE A 143 -24.18 5.32 7.38
C ILE A 143 -23.25 5.46 8.60
N VAL A 144 -23.54 6.37 9.53
CA VAL A 144 -22.67 6.69 10.67
C VAL A 144 -23.16 5.93 11.90
N PRO A 145 -22.43 4.88 12.33
CA PRO A 145 -22.73 4.19 13.58
C PRO A 145 -22.21 4.98 14.78
N VAL A 146 -23.08 5.22 15.75
CA VAL A 146 -22.80 5.92 17.00
C VAL A 146 -23.30 5.07 18.16
N ALA A 147 -22.39 4.56 18.97
CA ALA A 147 -22.73 3.94 20.24
C ALA A 147 -23.10 5.02 21.27
N PHE A 148 -23.89 4.65 22.26
CA PHE A 148 -24.16 5.50 23.42
C PHE A 148 -24.34 4.66 24.68
N VAL A 149 -23.95 5.21 25.83
CA VAL A 149 -24.25 4.65 27.15
C VAL A 149 -25.30 5.50 27.88
N SER A 150 -26.29 4.84 28.49
CA SER A 150 -27.29 5.50 29.33
C SER A 150 -26.93 5.36 30.80
N LEU A 151 -26.56 6.48 31.43
CA LEU A 151 -26.14 6.57 32.82
C LEU A 151 -27.14 7.41 33.64
N ASN A 152 -27.14 7.22 34.95
CA ASN A 152 -27.89 8.09 35.85
C ASN A 152 -27.19 9.45 36.05
N SER A 153 -27.65 10.46 35.32
CA SER A 153 -27.08 11.83 35.37
C SER A 153 -27.20 12.51 36.74
N GLU A 154 -28.26 12.22 37.51
CA GLU A 154 -28.43 12.78 38.85
C GLU A 154 -27.38 12.23 39.81
N GLN A 155 -27.18 10.90 39.78
CA GLN A 155 -26.11 10.26 40.56
C GLN A 155 -24.73 10.75 40.14
N LEU A 156 -24.49 10.89 38.84
CA LEU A 156 -23.22 11.42 38.32
C LEU A 156 -22.95 12.84 38.85
N GLY A 157 -23.95 13.73 38.81
CA GLY A 157 -23.83 15.11 39.29
C GLY A 157 -23.60 15.21 40.80
N GLN A 158 -24.04 14.21 41.58
CA GLN A 158 -23.81 14.15 43.02
C GLN A 158 -22.43 13.58 43.41
N ARG A 159 -21.69 12.96 42.48
CA ARG A 159 -20.34 12.45 42.74
C ARG A 159 -19.33 13.58 42.87
N PRO A 160 -18.23 13.39 43.63
CA PRO A 160 -17.18 14.40 43.71
C PRO A 160 -16.54 14.65 42.34
N MET A 161 -16.03 15.88 42.14
CA MET A 161 -15.49 16.35 40.86
C MET A 161 -14.45 15.41 40.24
N GLN A 162 -13.58 14.79 41.07
CA GLN A 162 -12.58 13.84 40.58
C GLN A 162 -13.20 12.61 39.92
N ASN A 163 -14.29 12.08 40.50
CA ASN A 163 -14.96 10.90 39.98
C ASN A 163 -15.75 11.25 38.71
N GLN A 164 -16.39 12.42 38.68
CA GLN A 164 -17.01 12.94 37.47
C GLN A 164 -15.99 13.04 36.33
N LEU A 165 -14.81 13.61 36.61
CA LEU A 165 -13.77 13.79 35.62
C LEU A 165 -13.21 12.47 35.09
N ARG A 166 -13.04 11.46 35.96
CA ARG A 166 -12.69 10.10 35.52
C ARG A 166 -13.69 9.53 34.54
N ILE A 167 -14.98 9.70 34.80
CA ILE A 167 -16.04 9.22 33.90
C ILE A 167 -16.01 10.00 32.59
N LEU A 168 -15.96 11.33 32.63
CA LEU A 168 -15.96 12.18 31.44
C LEU A 168 -14.71 11.99 30.56
N CYS A 169 -13.55 11.76 31.16
CA CYS A 169 -12.31 11.51 30.42
C CYS A 169 -12.15 10.05 29.95
N ALA A 170 -12.96 9.11 30.47
CA ALA A 170 -12.78 7.70 30.20
C ALA A 170 -12.90 7.34 28.71
N GLY A 171 -13.88 7.91 28.00
CA GLY A 171 -14.07 7.65 26.57
C GLY A 171 -12.88 8.15 25.73
N ILE A 172 -12.41 9.37 26.01
CA ILE A 172 -11.22 9.96 25.35
C ILE A 172 -10.00 9.06 25.58
N TRP A 173 -9.77 8.65 26.83
CA TRP A 173 -8.65 7.78 27.18
C TRP A 173 -8.68 6.43 26.46
N HIS A 174 -9.85 5.78 26.37
CA HIS A 174 -9.97 4.50 25.67
C HIS A 174 -9.72 4.63 24.17
N ASN A 175 -10.13 5.73 23.54
CA ASN A 175 -9.81 5.99 22.14
C ASN A 175 -8.33 6.30 21.91
N ILE A 176 -7.67 7.01 22.84
CA ILE A 176 -6.21 7.21 22.77
C ILE A 176 -5.50 5.85 22.85
N VAL A 177 -5.91 4.99 23.77
CA VAL A 177 -5.34 3.65 23.91
C VAL A 177 -5.60 2.81 22.65
N LEU A 178 -6.80 2.87 22.09
CA LEU A 178 -7.13 2.20 20.83
C LEU A 178 -6.25 2.70 19.68
N ALA A 179 -6.02 4.00 19.57
CA ALA A 179 -5.16 4.60 18.56
C ALA A 179 -3.70 4.15 18.72
N VAL A 180 -3.19 4.09 19.96
CA VAL A 180 -1.84 3.57 20.24
C VAL A 180 -1.73 2.10 19.87
N ILE A 181 -2.72 1.27 20.22
CA ILE A 181 -2.75 -0.15 19.84
C ILE A 181 -2.76 -0.30 18.31
N ALA A 182 -3.57 0.50 17.61
CA ALA A 182 -3.62 0.50 16.16
C ALA A 182 -2.27 0.91 15.54
N ALA A 183 -1.64 1.97 16.04
CA ALA A 183 -0.33 2.43 15.57
C ALA A 183 0.76 1.38 15.79
N VAL A 184 0.79 0.73 16.96
CA VAL A 184 1.69 -0.39 17.24
C VAL A 184 1.40 -1.57 16.30
N GLY A 185 0.13 -1.87 16.03
CA GLY A 185 -0.28 -2.90 15.07
C GLY A 185 0.24 -2.62 13.66
N VAL A 186 0.15 -1.37 13.20
CA VAL A 186 0.70 -0.95 11.90
C VAL A 186 2.22 -1.10 11.88
N PHE A 187 2.92 -0.70 12.94
CA PHE A 187 4.38 -0.85 13.04
C PHE A 187 4.82 -2.31 13.01
N ILE A 188 4.08 -3.20 13.68
CA ILE A 188 4.37 -4.64 13.73
C ILE A 188 3.91 -5.35 12.45
N SER A 189 3.00 -4.76 11.66
CA SER A 189 2.38 -5.42 10.51
C SER A 189 3.41 -5.97 9.52
N ALA A 190 4.46 -5.22 9.18
CA ALA A 190 5.51 -5.68 8.27
C ALA A 190 6.15 -7.00 8.73
N TRP A 191 6.38 -7.15 10.04
CA TRP A 191 6.93 -8.37 10.64
C TRP A 191 5.90 -9.48 10.75
N LEU A 192 4.67 -9.15 11.11
CA LEU A 192 3.57 -10.10 11.23
C LEU A 192 3.26 -10.76 9.88
N TRP A 193 3.30 -9.96 8.81
CA TRP A 193 3.00 -10.40 7.46
C TRP A 193 4.22 -10.99 6.75
N ALA A 194 5.45 -10.71 7.19
CA ALA A 194 6.68 -11.17 6.54
C ALA A 194 6.70 -12.65 6.10
N PRO A 195 6.20 -13.64 6.88
CA PRO A 195 6.19 -15.04 6.45
C PRO A 195 5.31 -15.33 5.23
N LEU A 196 4.37 -14.45 4.91
CA LEU A 196 3.44 -14.57 3.80
C LEU A 196 3.92 -13.85 2.52
N PHE A 197 5.06 -13.14 2.60
CA PHE A 197 5.62 -12.38 1.48
C PHE A 197 7.06 -12.83 1.19
N TYR A 198 7.42 -12.87 -0.09
CA TYR A 198 8.81 -13.06 -0.50
C TYR A 198 9.55 -11.72 -0.40
N ILE A 199 10.57 -11.67 0.45
CA ILE A 199 11.41 -10.49 0.64
C ILE A 199 12.77 -10.76 -0.01
N ASN A 200 13.35 -9.75 -0.66
CA ASN A 200 14.66 -9.83 -1.31
C ASN A 200 14.75 -10.94 -2.38
N SER A 201 13.67 -11.13 -3.17
CA SER A 201 13.57 -12.17 -4.20
C SER A 201 13.43 -11.58 -5.60
N GLY A 202 14.13 -10.47 -5.87
CA GLY A 202 14.10 -9.78 -7.16
C GLY A 202 13.13 -8.62 -7.17
N VAL A 203 13.10 -7.92 -8.30
CA VAL A 203 12.19 -6.79 -8.53
C VAL A 203 11.05 -7.21 -9.45
N ILE A 204 9.82 -6.85 -9.09
CA ILE A 204 8.63 -7.18 -9.88
C ILE A 204 8.30 -6.05 -10.85
N VAL A 205 8.00 -6.40 -12.09
CA VAL A 205 7.54 -5.45 -13.11
C VAL A 205 6.06 -5.16 -12.86
N THR A 206 5.74 -4.00 -12.29
CA THR A 206 4.33 -3.64 -12.00
C THR A 206 3.60 -3.13 -13.24
N GLU A 207 4.26 -2.30 -14.05
CA GLU A 207 3.69 -1.66 -15.23
C GLU A 207 4.79 -1.34 -16.24
N ILE A 208 4.46 -1.41 -17.53
CA ILE A 208 5.34 -1.05 -18.63
C ILE A 208 4.68 0.09 -19.41
N LEU A 209 5.42 1.18 -19.62
CA LEU A 209 4.88 2.34 -20.33
C LEU A 209 4.49 1.97 -21.78
N PRO A 210 3.37 2.51 -22.33
CA PRO A 210 2.87 2.15 -23.66
C PRO A 210 3.82 2.40 -24.85
N LYS A 211 4.85 3.23 -24.67
CA LYS A 211 5.86 3.55 -25.70
C LYS A 211 7.25 2.99 -25.37
N SER A 212 7.35 2.14 -24.35
CA SER A 212 8.62 1.52 -23.96
C SER A 212 9.05 0.48 -25.00
N PRO A 213 10.35 0.39 -25.36
CA PRO A 213 10.87 -0.69 -26.20
C PRO A 213 10.79 -2.07 -25.52
N LEU A 214 10.55 -2.10 -24.20
CA LEU A 214 10.30 -3.33 -23.45
C LEU A 214 8.87 -3.85 -23.59
N LEU A 215 7.99 -3.13 -24.28
CA LEU A 215 6.63 -3.56 -24.55
C LEU A 215 6.61 -4.35 -25.87
N GLY A 216 6.22 -5.63 -25.82
CA GLY A 216 6.12 -6.46 -27.02
C GLY A 216 6.32 -7.95 -26.74
N PRO A 217 6.24 -8.81 -27.77
CA PRO A 217 6.33 -10.26 -27.62
C PRO A 217 7.69 -10.74 -27.07
N THR A 218 8.75 -9.96 -27.28
CA THR A 218 10.11 -10.25 -26.81
C THR A 218 10.51 -9.46 -25.56
N GLY A 219 9.63 -8.60 -25.07
CA GLY A 219 9.87 -7.71 -23.95
C GLY A 219 9.52 -8.33 -22.60
N LEU A 220 9.33 -7.46 -21.61
CA LEU A 220 8.89 -7.86 -20.26
C LEU A 220 7.36 -7.90 -20.21
N LEU A 221 6.83 -8.65 -19.26
CA LEU A 221 5.41 -8.67 -18.93
C LEU A 221 5.18 -8.14 -17.51
N ALA A 222 3.99 -7.59 -17.27
CA ALA A 222 3.59 -7.26 -15.91
C ALA A 222 3.59 -8.54 -15.05
N ASN A 223 4.10 -8.41 -13.83
CA ASN A 223 4.38 -9.48 -12.86
C ASN A 223 5.61 -10.36 -13.14
N ASP A 224 6.39 -10.08 -14.19
CA ASP A 224 7.71 -10.70 -14.32
C ASP A 224 8.60 -10.31 -13.14
N ILE A 225 9.40 -11.26 -12.65
CA ILE A 225 10.34 -11.04 -11.55
C ILE A 225 11.76 -11.07 -12.13
N VAL A 226 12.45 -9.94 -12.03
CA VAL A 226 13.83 -9.81 -12.51
C VAL A 226 14.78 -10.18 -11.37
N HIS A 227 15.49 -11.29 -11.57
CA HIS A 227 16.49 -11.79 -10.63
C HIS A 227 17.93 -11.41 -11.00
N PHE A 228 18.20 -11.11 -12.27
CA PHE A 228 19.53 -10.80 -12.77
C PHE A 228 19.45 -9.75 -13.88
N VAL A 229 20.44 -8.86 -13.91
CA VAL A 229 20.73 -7.97 -15.04
C VAL A 229 22.13 -8.33 -15.52
N ASN A 230 22.22 -9.07 -16.63
CA ASN A 230 23.45 -9.75 -17.05
C ASN A 230 24.01 -10.61 -15.89
N ASP A 231 25.28 -10.41 -15.52
CA ASP A 231 25.94 -11.11 -14.40
C ASP A 231 25.66 -10.46 -13.02
N CYS A 232 24.80 -9.44 -12.95
CA CYS A 232 24.51 -8.70 -11.71
C CYS A 232 23.24 -9.24 -11.04
N PRO A 233 23.33 -9.88 -9.85
CA PRO A 233 22.16 -10.38 -9.14
C PRO A 233 21.31 -9.22 -8.57
N VAL A 234 20.01 -9.30 -8.76
CA VAL A 234 19.02 -8.32 -8.28
C VAL A 234 18.13 -8.98 -7.24
N LYS A 235 18.17 -8.50 -6.00
CA LYS A 235 17.29 -8.99 -4.94
C LYS A 235 16.29 -7.93 -4.48
N ASN A 236 16.66 -6.66 -4.54
CA ASN A 236 15.86 -5.53 -4.09
C ASN A 236 16.03 -4.32 -5.04
N ASN A 237 15.32 -3.23 -4.74
CA ASN A 237 15.35 -2.02 -5.56
C ASN A 237 16.75 -1.37 -5.62
N ASP A 238 17.52 -1.41 -4.53
CA ASP A 238 18.86 -0.83 -4.51
C ASP A 238 19.82 -1.61 -5.43
N ASP A 239 19.75 -2.94 -5.39
CA ASP A 239 20.51 -3.81 -6.31
C ASP A 239 20.13 -3.51 -7.76
N TRP A 240 18.84 -3.35 -8.06
CA TRP A 240 18.36 -2.98 -9.38
C TRP A 240 18.99 -1.67 -9.88
N TYR A 241 18.92 -0.60 -9.08
CA TYR A 241 19.53 0.68 -9.44
C TYR A 241 21.05 0.57 -9.64
N ASN A 242 21.74 -0.14 -8.75
CA ASN A 242 23.19 -0.33 -8.84
C ASN A 242 23.59 -1.14 -10.08
N CYS A 243 22.89 -2.24 -10.38
CA CYS A 243 23.13 -3.08 -11.54
C CYS A 243 22.88 -2.33 -12.86
N LEU A 244 21.81 -1.51 -12.92
CA LEU A 244 21.55 -0.67 -14.08
C LEU A 244 22.63 0.39 -14.28
N LEU A 245 23.03 1.11 -13.22
CA LEU A 245 24.09 2.11 -13.30
C LEU A 245 25.43 1.51 -13.75
N GLN A 246 25.74 0.30 -13.31
CA GLN A 246 26.91 -0.44 -13.78
C GLN A 246 26.80 -0.79 -15.27
N THR A 247 25.61 -1.19 -15.72
CA THR A 247 25.37 -1.58 -17.12
C THR A 247 25.49 -0.39 -18.06
N VAL A 248 24.94 0.78 -17.71
CA VAL A 248 25.04 2.00 -18.54
C VAL A 248 26.49 2.48 -18.71
N ARG A 249 27.36 2.24 -17.72
CA ARG A 249 28.78 2.62 -17.79
C ARG A 249 29.62 1.66 -18.63
N GLN A 250 29.14 0.45 -18.88
CA GLN A 250 29.87 -0.56 -19.63
C GLN A 250 29.29 -0.67 -21.04
N SER A 251 30.11 -1.01 -22.03
CA SER A 251 29.59 -1.33 -23.35
C SER A 251 28.72 -2.59 -23.28
N SER A 252 27.63 -2.62 -24.04
CA SER A 252 26.82 -3.83 -24.23
C SER A 252 27.70 -5.04 -24.51
N PRO A 253 27.53 -6.15 -23.78
CA PRO A 253 28.28 -7.36 -24.07
C PRO A 253 27.77 -8.03 -25.35
N GLY A 254 28.62 -8.84 -25.97
CA GLY A 254 28.19 -9.78 -27.00
C GLY A 254 27.79 -11.13 -26.42
N TYR A 255 27.25 -11.98 -27.28
CA TYR A 255 26.79 -13.33 -26.96
C TYR A 255 27.48 -14.34 -27.87
N CYS A 256 27.87 -15.50 -27.33
CA CYS A 256 28.41 -16.61 -28.12
C CYS A 256 27.26 -17.37 -28.77
N VAL A 257 27.09 -17.17 -30.08
CA VAL A 257 25.97 -17.69 -30.86
C VAL A 257 26.45 -18.79 -31.81
N PRO A 258 25.80 -19.97 -31.84
CA PRO A 258 26.10 -21.00 -32.83
C PRO A 258 25.83 -20.55 -34.26
N GLN A 259 26.71 -20.91 -35.20
CA GLN A 259 26.58 -20.58 -36.62
C GLN A 259 25.24 -20.99 -37.23
N GLY A 260 24.76 -22.19 -36.91
CA GLY A 260 23.49 -22.69 -37.42
C GLY A 260 22.30 -21.82 -37.04
N LEU A 261 22.34 -21.22 -35.83
CA LEU A 261 21.29 -20.33 -35.35
C LEU A 261 21.28 -19.00 -36.11
N VAL A 262 22.46 -18.46 -36.40
CA VAL A 262 22.57 -17.25 -37.23
C VAL A 262 22.03 -17.53 -38.64
N GLN A 263 22.45 -18.64 -39.27
CA GLN A 263 22.03 -18.97 -40.63
C GLN A 263 20.53 -19.26 -40.77
N GLU A 264 19.88 -19.78 -39.73
CA GLU A 264 18.46 -20.09 -39.73
C GLU A 264 17.58 -18.85 -39.57
N TYR A 265 18.00 -17.88 -38.74
CA TYR A 265 17.16 -16.75 -38.33
C TYR A 265 17.60 -15.39 -38.89
N ASP A 266 18.69 -15.31 -39.66
CA ASP A 266 19.16 -14.05 -40.23
C ASP A 266 18.20 -13.52 -41.29
N GLU A 267 17.58 -12.39 -40.99
CA GLU A 267 16.72 -11.63 -41.90
C GLU A 267 17.35 -10.27 -42.27
N SER A 268 18.68 -10.22 -42.34
CA SER A 268 19.44 -9.01 -42.65
C SER A 268 19.06 -8.39 -44.00
N ILE A 269 18.95 -7.07 -43.99
CA ILE A 269 18.85 -6.22 -45.19
C ILE A 269 20.13 -5.37 -45.33
N PRO A 270 20.37 -4.75 -46.50
CA PRO A 270 21.52 -3.86 -46.66
C PRO A 270 21.58 -2.81 -45.56
N ILE A 271 22.77 -2.64 -45.00
CA ILE A 271 23.04 -1.75 -43.86
C ILE A 271 22.56 -0.33 -44.18
N TRP A 272 21.84 0.25 -43.23
CA TRP A 272 21.42 1.64 -43.28
C TRP A 272 21.75 2.33 -41.95
N THR A 273 21.97 3.64 -42.03
CA THR A 273 22.32 4.44 -40.87
C THR A 273 21.08 5.10 -40.30
N MET A 274 20.83 4.88 -39.01
CA MET A 274 19.78 5.55 -38.27
C MET A 274 20.08 7.06 -38.11
N PRO A 275 19.08 7.91 -37.80
CA PRO A 275 19.29 9.35 -37.61
C PRO A 275 20.28 9.72 -36.50
N ASN A 276 20.52 8.82 -35.54
CA ASN A 276 21.50 8.95 -34.45
C ASN A 276 22.94 8.53 -34.86
N GLY A 277 23.15 8.11 -36.11
CA GLY A 277 24.46 7.69 -36.63
C GLY A 277 24.75 6.18 -36.50
N GLU A 278 23.77 5.39 -36.06
CA GLU A 278 23.97 3.95 -35.80
C GLU A 278 23.70 3.06 -37.00
N ILE A 279 24.43 1.96 -37.07
CA ILE A 279 24.27 0.93 -38.09
C ILE A 279 23.09 0.04 -37.74
N ASN A 280 22.15 -0.12 -38.66
CA ASN A 280 21.07 -1.08 -38.55
C ASN A 280 21.01 -1.97 -39.81
N CYS A 281 20.77 -3.26 -39.60
CA CYS A 281 20.63 -4.28 -40.62
C CYS A 281 19.25 -4.97 -40.60
N CYS A 282 18.32 -4.49 -39.76
CA CYS A 282 16.93 -4.96 -39.70
C CYS A 282 15.98 -4.04 -40.48
N ARG A 283 14.80 -4.57 -40.86
CA ARG A 283 13.68 -3.75 -41.37
C ARG A 283 13.19 -2.80 -40.27
N LYS A 284 12.61 -1.65 -40.67
CA LYS A 284 12.08 -0.63 -39.74
C LYS A 284 11.08 -1.16 -38.69
N ASP A 285 10.30 -2.18 -39.04
CA ASP A 285 9.34 -2.82 -38.13
C ASP A 285 9.97 -3.95 -37.29
N GLY A 286 11.20 -4.35 -37.60
CA GLY A 286 11.87 -5.49 -36.97
C GLY A 286 12.10 -5.28 -35.47
N GLU A 287 12.29 -4.04 -35.02
CA GLU A 287 12.43 -3.72 -33.60
C GLU A 287 11.12 -3.97 -32.81
N ALA A 288 9.97 -3.71 -33.43
CA ALA A 288 8.65 -4.02 -32.84
C ALA A 288 8.40 -5.54 -32.75
N ASP A 289 9.00 -6.31 -33.67
CA ASP A 289 8.99 -7.77 -33.65
C ASP A 289 10.10 -8.36 -32.75
N GLY A 290 10.89 -7.51 -32.06
CA GLY A 290 11.93 -7.95 -31.14
C GLY A 290 13.24 -8.40 -31.78
N LYS A 291 13.49 -7.97 -33.02
CA LYS A 291 14.72 -8.26 -33.76
C LYS A 291 15.69 -7.10 -33.60
N LEU A 292 16.97 -7.44 -33.39
CA LEU A 292 18.05 -6.48 -33.29
C LEU A 292 19.12 -6.80 -34.33
N CYS A 293 19.84 -5.76 -34.75
CA CYS A 293 21.02 -5.95 -35.57
C CYS A 293 22.20 -6.34 -34.67
N PHE A 294 22.89 -7.42 -35.03
CA PHE A 294 24.07 -7.91 -34.35
C PHE A 294 25.28 -7.78 -35.27
N GLU A 295 26.36 -7.22 -34.75
CA GLU A 295 27.68 -7.18 -35.35
C GLU A 295 28.53 -8.33 -34.84
N MET A 296 29.20 -9.04 -35.73
CA MET A 296 30.16 -10.07 -35.35
C MET A 296 31.49 -9.43 -34.94
N ILE A 297 31.97 -9.71 -33.72
CA ILE A 297 33.30 -9.26 -33.27
C ILE A 297 34.35 -10.17 -33.92
N GLU A 298 35.13 -9.63 -34.86
CA GLU A 298 36.17 -10.38 -35.55
C GLU A 298 37.27 -10.89 -34.60
N GLY A 299 37.81 -12.07 -34.91
CA GLY A 299 39.03 -12.60 -34.30
C GLY A 299 40.14 -12.75 -35.33
N ALA A 300 41.32 -13.18 -34.90
CA ALA A 300 42.45 -13.49 -35.78
C ALA A 300 42.18 -14.57 -36.85
N GLN A 301 40.97 -15.15 -36.88
CA GLN A 301 40.49 -16.08 -37.89
C GLN A 301 39.52 -15.32 -38.80
N VAL A 302 39.86 -15.28 -40.10
CA VAL A 302 39.08 -14.66 -41.18
C VAL A 302 37.60 -15.07 -41.07
N VAL A 303 36.70 -14.08 -41.18
CA VAL A 303 35.25 -14.29 -41.30
C VAL A 303 35.00 -15.45 -42.29
N PRO A 304 34.36 -16.55 -41.87
CA PRO A 304 34.03 -17.60 -42.82
C PRO A 304 33.22 -16.98 -43.96
N LEU A 305 33.53 -17.32 -45.21
CA LEU A 305 32.88 -16.78 -46.42
C LEU A 305 31.34 -16.84 -46.44
N GLN A 306 30.72 -17.53 -45.47
CA GLN A 306 29.29 -17.79 -45.34
C GLN A 306 28.59 -16.95 -44.26
N LEU A 307 29.30 -16.12 -43.49
CA LEU A 307 28.69 -15.24 -42.48
C LEU A 307 28.86 -13.77 -42.90
N GLN A 308 27.78 -13.00 -42.76
CA GLN A 308 27.82 -11.55 -42.91
C GLN A 308 28.39 -10.91 -41.63
N GLN A 309 28.99 -9.73 -41.76
CA GLN A 309 29.51 -8.97 -40.62
C GLN A 309 28.38 -8.48 -39.71
N HIS A 310 27.20 -8.23 -40.27
CA HIS A 310 26.00 -7.82 -39.56
C HIS A 310 24.83 -8.74 -39.91
N SER A 311 24.09 -9.20 -38.89
CA SER A 311 22.92 -10.07 -39.05
C SER A 311 21.74 -9.54 -38.24
N CYS A 312 20.54 -9.61 -38.82
CA CYS A 312 19.31 -9.21 -38.13
C CYS A 312 18.68 -10.44 -37.48
N LEU A 313 18.69 -10.49 -36.14
CA LEU A 313 18.31 -11.70 -35.41
C LEU A 313 17.28 -11.41 -34.30
N PRO A 314 16.37 -12.36 -33.98
CA PRO A 314 15.45 -12.23 -32.85
C PRO A 314 16.20 -12.20 -31.52
N ALA A 315 16.23 -11.06 -30.84
CA ALA A 315 17.14 -10.82 -29.72
C ALA A 315 16.95 -11.80 -28.56
N ARG A 316 15.69 -12.04 -28.16
CA ARG A 316 15.35 -12.96 -27.07
C ARG A 316 15.83 -14.38 -27.35
N MET A 317 15.60 -14.87 -28.56
CA MET A 317 16.01 -16.22 -28.97
C MET A 317 17.54 -16.37 -28.97
N ILE A 318 18.25 -15.37 -29.50
CA ILE A 318 19.71 -15.37 -29.53
C ILE A 318 20.30 -15.38 -28.12
N ILE A 319 19.74 -14.59 -27.20
CA ILE A 319 20.22 -14.51 -25.82
C ILE A 319 19.92 -15.82 -25.06
N GLU A 320 18.70 -16.36 -25.17
CA GLU A 320 18.29 -17.60 -24.49
C GLU A 320 19.08 -18.83 -24.97
N GLN A 321 19.41 -18.90 -26.26
CA GLN A 321 20.17 -20.02 -26.83
C GLN A 321 21.68 -19.79 -26.87
N SER A 322 22.16 -18.64 -26.39
CA SER A 322 23.59 -18.34 -26.35
C SER A 322 24.34 -19.29 -25.42
N LYS A 323 25.61 -19.56 -25.75
CA LYS A 323 26.50 -20.40 -24.93
C LYS A 323 27.21 -19.63 -23.82
N GLY A 324 26.95 -18.33 -23.73
CA GLY A 324 27.57 -17.43 -22.76
C GLY A 324 27.76 -16.03 -23.31
N ILE A 325 28.27 -15.17 -22.45
CA ILE A 325 28.55 -13.77 -22.74
C ILE A 325 30.00 -13.64 -23.25
N CYS A 326 30.23 -12.76 -24.22
CA CYS A 326 31.55 -12.50 -24.79
C CYS A 326 31.82 -11.00 -24.97
N ARG A 327 33.09 -10.62 -24.86
CA ARG A 327 33.61 -9.28 -25.20
C ARG A 327 34.64 -9.33 -26.32
N SER A 328 35.17 -10.52 -26.60
CA SER A 328 36.09 -10.78 -27.70
C SER A 328 35.80 -12.16 -28.29
N SER A 329 36.19 -12.34 -29.55
CA SER A 329 36.04 -13.60 -30.28
C SER A 329 36.67 -14.82 -29.59
N HIS A 330 37.74 -14.61 -28.82
CA HIS A 330 38.44 -15.69 -28.11
C HIS A 330 37.68 -16.26 -26.89
N GLN A 331 36.62 -15.61 -26.42
CA GLN A 331 35.84 -16.06 -25.27
C GLN A 331 34.82 -17.15 -25.63
N CYS A 332 34.53 -17.34 -26.92
CA CYS A 332 33.65 -18.40 -27.41
C CYS A 332 34.48 -19.65 -27.70
N SER A 333 34.61 -20.53 -26.71
CA SER A 333 35.47 -21.73 -26.78
C SER A 333 34.90 -22.88 -27.58
N GLU A 334 33.58 -22.89 -27.84
CA GLU A 334 32.92 -23.96 -28.59
C GLU A 334 33.13 -23.78 -30.11
N PRO A 335 33.54 -24.84 -30.84
CA PRO A 335 33.73 -24.74 -32.28
C PRO A 335 32.41 -24.42 -33.00
N GLY A 336 32.46 -23.49 -33.95
CA GLY A 336 31.29 -23.03 -34.68
C GLY A 336 30.40 -22.03 -33.93
N THR A 337 30.91 -21.44 -32.84
CA THR A 337 30.26 -20.31 -32.17
C THR A 337 30.99 -19.00 -32.45
N TYR A 338 30.24 -17.92 -32.63
CA TYR A 338 30.76 -16.60 -32.94
C TYR A 338 30.26 -15.57 -31.93
N CYS A 339 31.11 -14.60 -31.59
CA CYS A 339 30.74 -13.53 -30.67
C CYS A 339 29.94 -12.47 -31.42
N MET A 340 28.63 -12.45 -31.19
CA MET A 340 27.68 -11.52 -31.81
C MET A 340 27.29 -10.44 -30.81
N LYS A 341 27.58 -9.18 -31.13
CA LYS A 341 27.28 -8.02 -30.27
C LYS A 341 26.14 -7.19 -30.86
N PRO A 342 25.10 -6.86 -30.09
CA PRO A 342 24.03 -6.02 -30.58
C PRO A 342 24.53 -4.59 -30.85
N THR A 343 24.16 -4.03 -32.00
CA THR A 343 24.44 -2.63 -32.37
C THR A 343 23.35 -1.74 -31.77
N LEU A 344 23.51 -1.38 -30.49
CA LEU A 344 22.60 -0.52 -29.73
C LEU A 344 23.34 0.75 -29.28
N ASP A 345 22.59 1.85 -29.09
CA ASP A 345 23.11 3.06 -28.45
C ASP A 345 23.56 2.76 -27.01
N ASN A 346 24.60 3.46 -26.56
CA ASN A 346 24.89 3.62 -25.12
C ASN A 346 24.02 4.73 -24.47
N ILE A 347 23.01 5.23 -25.20
CA ILE A 347 22.12 6.32 -24.79
C ILE A 347 20.76 5.71 -24.47
N THR A 348 20.37 5.73 -23.20
CA THR A 348 18.99 5.47 -22.79
C THR A 348 18.09 6.57 -23.36
N LYS A 349 17.21 6.21 -24.31
CA LYS A 349 16.18 7.10 -24.86
C LYS A 349 15.03 7.32 -23.87
#